data_AF-A0A9P6FKI2-F1
#
_entry.id   AF-A0A9P6FKI2-F1
#
_cell.length_a   1.000
_cell.length_b   1.000
_cell.length_c   1.000
_cell.angle_alpha   90.00
_cell.angle_beta   90.00
_cell.angle_gamma   90.00
#
_symmetry.space_group_name_H-M   'P 1'
#
loop_
_entity.id
_entity.type
_entity.pdbx_description
1 polymer ?
#
loop_
_entity_poly.entity_id
_entity_poly.type
_entity_poly.pdbx_seq_one_letter_code
_entity_poly.pdbx_strand_id
1 'polypeptide(L)'
;MSHHHEPHETDALLERVERGVLHPRYEAHSKWAGVRHKFRKAFAEFLGTAILVAFGSGAIAQLVFSPHNTWFTMSLGWGLGLTFGIYVSGGIS
;
A
#
# COMPACT_ATOMS: atom_id res chain seq x y z
N MET A 1 4.85 53.98 2.39
CA MET A 1 6.03 53.24 2.91
C MET A 1 6.04 51.88 2.23
N SER A 2 6.34 51.86 0.94
CA SER A 2 6.38 50.66 0.10
C SER A 2 7.79 50.08 0.18
N HIS A 3 7.92 48.92 0.83
CA HIS A 3 9.17 48.18 0.87
C HIS A 3 9.59 47.85 -0.56
N HIS A 4 10.72 48.43 -0.98
CA HIS A 4 11.41 48.02 -2.20
C HIS A 4 11.92 46.60 -1.99
N HIS A 5 11.19 45.64 -2.56
CA HIS A 5 11.60 44.25 -2.61
C HIS A 5 12.67 44.13 -3.69
N GLU A 6 13.90 44.25 -3.23
CA GLU A 6 15.13 43.88 -3.90
C GLU A 6 14.95 42.46 -4.53
N PRO A 7 14.83 42.31 -5.87
CA PRO A 7 14.68 41.01 -6.54
C PRO A 7 16.06 40.33 -6.69
N HIS A 8 16.63 39.92 -5.56
CA HIS A 8 17.98 39.37 -5.53
C HIS A 8 17.97 38.05 -4.78
N GLU A 9 18.45 37.03 -5.47
CA GLU A 9 18.79 35.71 -4.96
C GLU A 9 17.61 34.86 -4.45
N THR A 10 16.72 35.41 -3.64
CA THR A 10 15.55 34.72 -3.07
C THR A 10 14.67 34.14 -4.18
N ASP A 11 14.37 34.90 -5.24
CA ASP A 11 13.54 34.41 -6.35
C ASP A 11 14.24 33.30 -7.15
N ALA A 12 15.55 33.39 -7.33
CA ALA A 12 16.34 32.35 -7.98
C ALA A 12 16.47 31.09 -7.12
N LEU A 13 16.49 31.23 -5.79
CA LEU A 13 16.46 30.12 -4.84
C LEU A 13 15.06 29.50 -4.78
N LEU A 14 14.00 30.31 -4.81
CA LEU A 14 12.62 29.85 -4.89
C LEU A 14 12.40 29.07 -6.20
N GLU A 15 12.87 29.56 -7.34
CA GLU A 15 12.75 28.85 -8.62
C GLU A 15 13.55 27.52 -8.62
N ARG A 16 14.69 27.44 -7.92
CA ARG A 16 15.48 26.21 -7.79
C ARG A 16 14.86 25.21 -6.81
N VAL A 17 14.32 25.67 -5.69
CA VAL A 17 13.58 24.84 -4.73
C VAL A 17 12.28 24.36 -5.36
N GLU A 18 11.56 25.24 -6.04
CA GLU A 18 10.31 24.90 -6.74
C GLU A 18 10.59 23.95 -7.90
N ARG A 19 11.66 24.13 -8.70
CA ARG A 19 12.09 23.12 -9.68
C ARG A 19 12.51 21.79 -9.03
N GLY A 20 13.17 21.82 -7.87
CA GLY A 20 13.52 20.62 -7.11
C GLY A 20 12.30 19.87 -6.56
N VAL A 21 11.24 20.59 -6.21
CA VAL A 21 9.97 20.07 -5.66
C VAL A 21 9.00 19.67 -6.79
N LEU A 22 8.98 20.40 -7.91
CA LEU A 22 8.12 20.18 -9.08
C LEU A 22 8.65 19.12 -10.06
N HIS A 23 9.85 18.59 -9.84
CA HIS A 23 10.33 17.38 -10.52
C HIS A 23 10.24 16.12 -9.63
N PRO A 24 9.06 15.71 -9.13
CA PRO A 24 8.90 14.35 -8.62
C PRO A 24 8.95 13.40 -9.82
N ARG A 25 10.15 12.92 -10.18
CA ARG A 25 10.44 11.69 -10.95
C ARG A 25 9.21 11.07 -11.66
N TYR A 26 8.65 11.72 -12.68
CA TYR A 26 7.51 11.20 -13.44
C TYR A 26 7.82 11.01 -14.93
N GLU A 27 9.08 11.02 -15.33
CA GLU A 27 9.51 10.56 -16.66
C GLU A 27 9.46 9.01 -16.72
N ALA A 28 8.29 8.43 -16.47
CA ALA A 28 8.01 7.04 -16.81
C ALA A 28 7.64 6.99 -18.30
N HIS A 29 8.64 7.09 -19.16
CA HIS A 29 8.54 7.03 -20.62
C HIS A 29 8.26 5.59 -21.12
N SER A 30 7.29 4.92 -20.51
CA SER A 30 6.73 3.64 -20.97
C SER A 30 5.32 3.48 -20.41
N LYS A 31 4.33 3.36 -21.28
CA LYS A 31 2.92 3.12 -20.92
C LYS A 31 2.77 1.90 -19.98
N TRP A 32 3.69 0.94 -20.06
CA TRP A 32 3.76 -0.24 -19.19
C TRP A 32 4.10 0.06 -17.73
N ALA A 33 4.95 1.05 -17.48
CA ALA A 33 5.30 1.46 -16.12
C ALA A 33 4.08 2.10 -15.42
N GLY A 34 3.32 2.92 -16.15
CA GLY A 34 2.07 3.52 -15.64
C GLY A 34 0.99 2.48 -15.34
N VAL A 35 0.81 1.49 -16.23
CA VAL A 35 -0.12 0.37 -16.01
C VAL A 35 0.28 -0.45 -14.77
N ARG A 36 1.54 -0.89 -14.67
CA ARG A 36 2.02 -1.64 -13.49
C ARG A 36 1.81 -0.86 -12.19
N HIS A 37 2.05 0.45 -12.19
CA HIS A 37 1.90 1.26 -10.99
C HIS A 37 0.44 1.35 -10.52
N LYS A 38 -0.51 1.55 -11.45
CA LYS A 38 -1.95 1.57 -11.13
C LYS A 38 -2.46 0.25 -10.56
N PHE A 39 -2.08 -0.87 -11.18
CA PHE A 39 -2.59 -2.18 -10.76
C PHE A 39 -1.92 -2.70 -9.48
N ARG A 40 -0.70 -2.25 -9.14
CA ARG A 40 0.05 -2.73 -7.96
C ARG A 40 -0.74 -2.60 -6.65
N LYS A 41 -1.46 -1.49 -6.46
CA LYS A 41 -2.27 -1.25 -5.25
C LYS A 41 -3.45 -2.24 -5.17
N ALA A 42 -4.24 -2.33 -6.23
CA ALA A 42 -5.38 -3.24 -6.31
C ALA A 42 -4.98 -4.72 -6.16
N PHE A 43 -3.85 -5.13 -6.75
CA PHE A 43 -3.34 -6.50 -6.57
C PHE A 43 -2.91 -6.77 -5.12
N ALA A 44 -2.33 -5.80 -4.43
CA ALA A 44 -1.93 -5.97 -3.03
C ALA A 44 -3.15 -6.10 -2.10
N GLU A 45 -4.21 -5.31 -2.32
CA GLU A 45 -5.47 -5.42 -1.56
C GLU A 45 -6.17 -6.73 -1.85
N PHE A 46 -6.24 -7.13 -3.12
CA PHE A 46 -6.83 -8.39 -3.51
C PHE A 46 -6.08 -9.56 -2.88
N LEU A 47 -4.75 -9.57 -2.95
CA LEU A 47 -3.94 -10.66 -2.43
C LEU A 47 -3.99 -10.73 -0.90
N GLY A 48 -3.94 -9.58 -0.21
CA GLY A 48 -4.12 -9.52 1.24
C GLY A 48 -5.48 -10.06 1.68
N THR A 49 -6.55 -9.68 0.98
CA THR A 49 -7.91 -10.16 1.24
C THR A 49 -8.06 -11.65 0.92
N ALA A 50 -7.48 -12.12 -0.19
CA ALA A 50 -7.51 -13.53 -0.59
C ALA A 50 -6.85 -14.42 0.46
N ILE A 51 -5.72 -13.98 1.03
CA ILE A 51 -5.03 -14.69 2.13
C ILE A 51 -5.92 -14.74 3.37
N LEU A 52 -6.49 -13.61 3.80
CA LEU A 52 -7.39 -13.55 4.96
C LEU A 52 -8.56 -14.53 4.81
N VAL A 53 -9.24 -14.52 3.65
CA VAL A 53 -10.39 -15.38 3.38
C VAL A 53 -9.99 -16.85 3.26
N ALA A 54 -8.85 -17.17 2.63
CA ALA A 54 -8.37 -18.54 2.51
C ALA A 54 -8.10 -19.18 3.88
N PHE A 55 -7.41 -18.46 4.78
CA PHE A 55 -7.15 -18.94 6.13
C PHE A 55 -8.43 -18.99 6.98
N GLY A 56 -9.29 -17.97 6.92
CA GLY A 56 -10.55 -17.94 7.67
C GLY A 56 -11.52 -19.06 7.26
N SER A 57 -11.71 -19.26 5.95
CA SER A 57 -12.55 -20.34 5.42
C SER A 57 -11.94 -21.73 5.67
N GLY A 58 -10.62 -21.88 5.57
CA GLY A 58 -9.91 -23.11 5.93
C GLY A 58 -10.07 -23.49 7.40
N ALA A 59 -10.03 -22.50 8.31
CA ALA A 59 -10.26 -22.71 9.73
C ALA A 59 -11.71 -23.11 10.05
N ILE A 60 -12.69 -22.54 9.33
CA ILE A 60 -14.09 -22.96 9.42
C ILE A 60 -14.27 -24.38 8.87
N ALA A 61 -13.66 -24.71 7.73
CA ALA A 61 -13.71 -26.05 7.17
C ALA A 61 -13.15 -27.09 8.17
N GLN A 62 -12.03 -26.76 8.81
CA GLN A 62 -11.45 -27.58 9.87
C GLN A 62 -12.43 -27.80 11.05
N LEU A 63 -13.20 -26.78 11.43
CA LEU A 63 -14.23 -26.90 12.48
C LEU A 63 -15.40 -27.81 12.05
N VAL A 64 -15.77 -27.80 10.77
CA VAL A 64 -16.87 -28.62 10.23
C VAL A 64 -16.45 -30.08 10.02
N PHE A 65 -15.24 -30.32 9.53
CA PHE A 65 -14.79 -31.66 9.12
C PHE A 65 -14.01 -32.43 10.20
N SER A 66 -13.57 -31.79 11.28
CA SER A 66 -12.79 -32.45 12.34
C SER A 66 -13.51 -32.43 13.70
N PRO A 67 -13.69 -33.60 14.33
CA PRO A 67 -14.35 -33.70 15.64
C PRO A 67 -13.51 -33.14 16.80
N HIS A 68 -12.22 -32.87 16.58
CA HIS A 68 -11.30 -32.36 17.62
C HIS A 68 -10.99 -30.86 17.49
N ASN A 69 -11.63 -30.16 16.54
CA ASN A 69 -11.37 -28.74 16.38
C ASN A 69 -12.14 -27.89 17.37
N THR A 70 -11.43 -26.92 17.93
CA THR A 70 -11.97 -26.00 18.93
C THR A 70 -12.10 -24.60 18.35
N TRP A 71 -12.96 -23.79 18.98
CA TRP A 71 -13.10 -22.36 18.67
C TRP A 71 -11.77 -21.60 18.74
N PHE A 72 -10.80 -22.10 19.53
CA PHE A 72 -9.45 -21.55 19.58
C PHE A 72 -8.68 -21.68 18.26
N THR A 73 -8.72 -22.86 17.62
CA THR A 73 -8.14 -23.06 16.27
C THR A 73 -8.74 -22.10 15.25
N MET A 74 -10.07 -21.89 15.32
CA MET A 74 -10.75 -20.95 14.42
C MET A 74 -10.24 -19.51 14.61
N SER A 75 -10.17 -19.05 15.85
CA SER A 75 -9.65 -17.72 16.18
C SER A 75 -8.19 -17.55 15.76
N LEU A 76 -7.35 -18.57 15.93
CA LEU A 76 -5.97 -18.55 15.44
C LEU A 76 -5.89 -18.49 13.91
N GLY A 77 -6.75 -19.23 13.19
CA GLY A 77 -6.80 -19.19 11.72
C GLY A 77 -7.11 -17.80 11.18
N TRP A 78 -8.10 -17.12 11.76
CA TRP A 78 -8.43 -15.73 11.41
C TRP A 78 -7.31 -14.75 11.78
N GLY A 79 -6.73 -14.89 12.98
CA GLY A 79 -5.64 -14.04 13.44
C GLY A 79 -4.40 -14.13 12.54
N LEU A 80 -3.97 -15.35 12.22
CA LEU A 80 -2.85 -15.59 11.31
C LEU A 80 -3.14 -15.13 9.88
N GLY A 81 -4.35 -15.38 9.37
CA GLY A 81 -4.80 -14.88 8.07
C GLY A 81 -4.71 -13.36 7.97
N LEU A 82 -5.11 -12.65 9.03
CA LEU A 82 -5.01 -11.18 9.11
C LEU A 82 -3.55 -10.71 9.17
N THR A 83 -2.71 -11.33 10.00
CA THR A 83 -1.28 -10.96 10.10
C THR A 83 -0.56 -11.15 8.75
N PHE A 84 -0.77 -12.27 8.07
CA PHE A 84 -0.19 -12.49 6.75
C PHE A 84 -0.77 -11.56 5.69
N GLY A 85 -2.07 -11.27 5.75
CA GLY A 85 -2.71 -10.27 4.88
C GLY A 85 -2.05 -8.90 5.02
N ILE A 86 -1.87 -8.41 6.25
CA ILE A 86 -1.18 -7.14 6.54
C ILE A 86 0.27 -7.17 6.07
N TYR A 87 0.99 -8.27 6.28
CA TYR A 87 2.39 -8.38 5.85
C TYR A 87 2.53 -8.28 4.32
N VAL A 88 1.59 -8.86 3.59
CA VAL A 88 1.58 -8.86 2.12
C VAL A 88 1.11 -7.52 1.55
N SER A 89 0.12 -6.86 2.15
CA SER A 89 -0.46 -5.62 1.60
C SER A 89 0.10 -4.33 2.20
N GLY A 90 0.66 -4.35 3.41
CA GLY A 90 0.94 -3.17 4.23
C GLY A 90 2.03 -2.21 3.72
N GLY A 91 2.93 -2.68 2.85
CA GLY A 91 3.93 -1.82 2.20
C GLY A 91 3.46 -1.21 0.87
N ILE A 92 2.23 -1.50 0.44
CA ILE A 92 1.77 -1.26 -0.92
C ILE A 92 0.45 -0.49 -0.94
N SER A 93 -0.48 -0.81 -0.03
CA SER A 93 -1.85 -0.28 -0.03
C SER A 93 -2.20 0.54 1.19
#